data_AF-G0M7K7-F1
#
_entry.id   AF-G0M7K7-F1
#
_cell.length_a   1.000
_cell.length_b   1.000
_cell.length_c   1.000
_cell.angle_alpha   90.00
_cell.angle_beta   90.00
_cell.angle_gamma   90.00
#
_symmetry.space_group_name_H-M   'P 1'
#
loop_
_entity.id
_entity.type
_entity.pdbx_description
1 polymer ?
#
loop_
_entity_poly.entity_id
_entity_poly.type
_entity_poly.pdbx_seq_one_letter_code
_entity_poly.pdbx_strand_id
1 'polypeptide(L)'
;MYVTECAPDKNRGFACTALIILNGMVRMVMLPIASPSFLGKSDTWFVFPLAALISGFLNLFLTSRLPESPKWLVCQNRMEEAKKSVEYYHGEDCFANGVLLNFIREKNLTEESHISLREIWENDTLREGLKVLFSYLFFMLFDSANVQAVYSVLLHQSAGYTVQEVRNIELLECSMYFIQALNINLIMTMTFSFIGESTPLMKSRAGTLTMKRNSILNTSRSRTSTYDQKYILNKNIY
;
A
#
# COMPACT_ATOMS: atom_id res chain seq x y z
N MET A 1 5.52 4.48 4.20
CA MET A 1 6.31 4.57 2.96
C MET A 1 7.63 3.79 3.06
N TYR A 2 8.46 4.02 4.07
CA TYR A 2 9.69 3.23 4.26
C TYR A 2 9.46 1.70 4.34
N VAL A 3 8.49 1.27 5.16
CA VAL A 3 8.14 -0.16 5.32
C VAL A 3 7.67 -0.80 4.00
N THR A 4 6.93 -0.06 3.17
CA THR A 4 6.46 -0.55 1.87
C THR A 4 7.58 -0.68 0.84
N GLU A 5 8.63 0.12 0.95
CA GLU A 5 9.77 0.05 0.03
C GLU A 5 10.74 -1.07 0.40
N CYS A 6 10.88 -1.35 1.71
CA CYS A 6 11.76 -2.39 2.21
C CYS A 6 11.12 -3.79 2.14
N ALA A 7 9.79 -3.88 2.26
CA ALA A 7 9.09 -5.15 2.29
C ALA A 7 9.07 -5.86 0.91
N PRO A 8 9.17 -7.20 0.87
CA PRO A 8 9.04 -7.98 -0.35
C PRO A 8 7.67 -7.79 -0.99
N ASP A 9 7.61 -7.71 -2.34
CA ASP A 9 6.37 -7.45 -3.11
C ASP A 9 5.18 -8.31 -2.66
N LYS A 10 5.44 -9.58 -2.33
CA LYS A 10 4.42 -10.55 -1.89
C LYS A 10 3.81 -10.23 -0.52
N ASN A 11 4.56 -9.60 0.38
CA ASN A 11 4.19 -9.40 1.79
C ASN A 11 4.00 -7.92 2.16
N ARG A 12 4.11 -6.98 1.21
CA ARG A 12 3.96 -5.53 1.47
C ARG A 12 2.61 -5.20 2.12
N GLY A 13 1.53 -5.79 1.62
CA GLY A 13 0.19 -5.59 2.16
C GLY A 13 0.09 -6.00 3.63
N PHE A 14 0.66 -7.15 3.98
CA PHE A 14 0.71 -7.64 5.36
C PHE A 14 1.53 -6.74 6.29
N ALA A 15 2.68 -6.24 5.82
CA ALA A 15 3.51 -5.34 6.61
C ALA A 15 2.78 -4.02 6.94
N CYS A 16 2.04 -3.46 5.98
CA CYS A 16 1.23 -2.26 6.20
C CYS A 16 0.09 -2.49 7.20
N THR A 17 -0.66 -3.58 7.04
CA THR A 17 -1.79 -3.88 7.92
C THR A 17 -1.32 -4.23 9.33
N ALA A 18 -0.17 -4.89 9.48
CA ALA A 18 0.45 -5.14 10.78
C ALA A 18 0.74 -3.86 11.56
N LEU A 19 1.18 -2.77 10.90
CA LEU A 19 1.38 -1.47 11.54
C LEU A 19 0.07 -0.88 12.08
N ILE A 20 -1.03 -1.02 11.34
CA ILE A 20 -2.36 -0.54 11.76
C ILE A 20 -2.83 -1.32 12.99
N ILE A 21 -2.65 -2.64 12.99
CA ILE A 21 -2.99 -3.50 14.12
C ILE A 21 -2.15 -3.12 15.35
N LEU A 22 -0.84 -2.93 15.18
CA LEU A 22 0.06 -2.53 16.27
C LEU A 22 -0.37 -1.19 16.89
N ASN A 23 -0.76 -0.20 16.06
CA ASN A 23 -1.30 1.07 16.54
C ASN A 23 -2.56 0.86 17.41
N GLY A 24 -3.48 0.00 16.94
CA GLY A 24 -4.66 -0.39 17.71
C GLY A 24 -4.33 -1.03 19.07
N MET A 25 -3.37 -1.97 19.10
CA MET A 25 -2.93 -2.61 20.35
C MET A 25 -2.36 -1.59 21.34
N VAL A 26 -1.53 -0.66 20.86
CA VAL A 26 -0.94 0.39 21.71
C VAL A 26 -2.04 1.26 22.33
N ARG A 27 -3.06 1.64 21.56
CA ARG A 27 -4.21 2.42 22.08
C ARG A 27 -4.98 1.65 23.16
N MET A 28 -5.22 0.35 22.96
CA MET A 28 -5.92 -0.49 23.95
C MET A 28 -5.18 -0.56 25.29
N VAL A 29 -3.85 -0.57 25.27
CA VAL A 29 -3.03 -0.60 26.50
C VAL A 29 -2.89 0.79 27.11
N MET A 30 -2.75 1.84 26.30
CA MET A 30 -2.52 3.20 26.80
C MET A 30 -3.75 3.87 27.42
N LEU A 31 -4.97 3.61 26.91
CA LEU A 31 -6.18 4.24 27.46
C LEU A 31 -6.46 3.88 28.93
N PRO A 32 -6.35 2.61 29.37
CA PRO A 32 -6.45 2.26 30.80
C PRO A 32 -5.36 2.90 31.66
N ILE A 33 -4.12 2.97 31.13
CA ILE A 33 -2.97 3.57 31.83
C ILE A 33 -3.17 5.09 31.99
N ALA A 34 -3.77 5.72 30.98
CA ALA A 34 -4.12 7.14 30.97
C ALA A 34 -5.30 7.51 31.88
N SER A 35 -5.96 6.53 32.49
CA SER A 35 -7.06 6.77 33.42
C SER A 35 -6.60 7.59 34.63
N PRO A 36 -7.46 8.48 35.19
CA PRO A 36 -7.16 9.24 36.41
C PRO A 36 -6.83 8.38 37.64
N SER A 37 -7.17 7.09 37.61
CA SER A 37 -6.79 6.12 38.64
C SER A 37 -5.29 5.80 38.65
N PHE A 38 -4.60 5.90 37.50
CA PHE A 38 -3.18 5.61 37.36
C PHE A 38 -2.37 6.89 37.09
N LEU A 39 -2.16 7.24 35.82
CA LEU A 39 -1.26 8.32 35.39
C LEU A 39 -1.98 9.57 34.87
N GLY A 40 -3.31 9.54 34.80
CA GLY A 40 -4.14 10.66 34.33
C GLY A 40 -4.47 11.73 35.37
N LYS A 41 -3.61 11.98 36.37
CA LYS A 41 -3.80 13.06 37.36
C LYS A 41 -3.17 14.36 36.87
N SER A 42 -3.65 15.51 37.36
CA SER A 42 -3.07 16.84 37.04
C SER A 42 -1.59 16.98 37.40
N ASP A 43 -1.09 16.13 38.30
CA ASP A 43 0.33 16.15 38.67
C ASP A 43 1.20 15.20 37.83
N THR A 44 0.61 14.28 37.06
CA THR A 44 1.34 13.21 36.34
C THR A 44 1.16 13.21 34.82
N TRP A 45 0.38 14.15 34.26
CA TRP A 45 0.13 14.22 32.81
C TRP A 45 1.40 14.37 31.97
N PHE A 46 2.47 14.97 32.52
CA PHE A 46 3.75 15.17 31.82
C PHE A 46 4.46 13.86 31.48
N VAL A 47 4.06 12.73 32.09
CA VAL A 47 4.65 11.41 31.82
C VAL A 47 4.37 10.96 30.38
N PHE A 48 3.20 11.30 29.81
CA PHE A 48 2.87 10.95 28.42
C PHE A 48 3.79 11.58 27.38
N PRO A 49 3.99 12.92 27.34
CA PRO A 49 4.93 13.53 26.41
C PRO A 49 6.38 13.13 26.69
N LEU A 50 6.77 12.91 27.96
CA LEU A 50 8.11 12.42 28.30
C LEU A 50 8.36 11.00 27.76
N ALA A 51 7.40 10.09 27.93
CA ALA A 51 7.47 8.75 27.38
C ALA A 51 7.49 8.75 25.83
N ALA A 52 6.71 9.64 25.21
CA ALA A 52 6.72 9.83 23.76
C ALA A 52 8.09 10.33 23.27
N LEU A 53 8.72 11.26 23.99
CA LEU A 53 10.05 11.76 23.69
C LEU A 53 11.12 10.67 23.80
N ILE A 54 11.10 9.88 24.88
CA ILE A 54 12.01 8.73 25.05
C ILE A 54 11.81 7.70 23.92
N SER A 55 10.56 7.38 23.58
CA SER A 55 10.24 6.49 22.46
C SER A 55 10.76 7.06 21.13
N GLY A 56 10.64 8.38 20.91
CA GLY A 56 11.18 9.05 19.73
C GLY A 56 12.70 8.89 19.61
N PHE A 57 13.45 9.11 20.68
CA PHE A 57 14.90 8.91 20.70
C PHE A 57 15.29 7.44 20.49
N LEU A 58 14.55 6.51 21.09
CA LEU A 58 14.77 5.08 20.88
C LEU A 58 14.53 4.68 19.41
N ASN A 59 13.45 5.16 18.81
CA ASN A 59 13.16 4.94 17.39
C ASN A 59 14.25 5.53 16.50
N LEU A 60 14.71 6.76 16.77
CA LEU A 60 15.80 7.38 16.01
C LEU A 60 17.08 6.54 16.09
N PHE A 61 17.42 6.04 17.27
CA PHE A 61 18.58 5.18 17.47
C PHE A 61 18.44 3.84 16.71
N LEU A 62 17.28 3.18 16.78
CA LEU A 62 17.01 1.95 16.03
C LEU A 62 17.06 2.19 14.52
N THR A 63 16.45 3.27 14.02
CA THR A 63 16.45 3.60 12.59
C THR A 63 17.85 3.93 12.10
N SER A 64 18.71 4.55 12.91
CA SER A 64 20.11 4.81 12.54
C SER A 64 20.95 3.55 12.32
N ARG A 65 20.52 2.41 12.88
CA ARG A 65 21.19 1.11 12.75
C ARG A 65 20.68 0.29 11.56
N LEU A 66 19.52 0.64 11.01
CA LEU A 66 18.90 -0.09 9.90
C LEU A 66 19.51 0.36 8.56
N PRO A 67 19.68 -0.56 7.59
CA PRO A 67 20.12 -0.16 6.26
C PRO A 67 19.07 0.76 5.60
N GLU A 68 19.54 1.66 4.73
CA GLU A 68 18.64 2.57 4.02
C GLU A 68 17.72 1.83 3.04
N SER A 69 16.64 2.49 2.62
CA SER A 69 15.66 1.92 1.68
C SER A 69 16.37 1.49 0.39
N PRO A 70 16.19 0.24 -0.08
CA PRO A 70 16.88 -0.27 -1.25
C PRO A 70 16.50 0.51 -2.53
N LYS A 71 15.26 1.01 -2.62
CA LYS A 71 14.82 1.86 -3.74
C LYS A 71 15.56 3.20 -3.77
N TRP A 72 15.72 3.83 -2.61
CA TRP A 72 16.45 5.11 -2.51
C TRP A 72 17.92 4.94 -2.91
N LEU A 73 18.58 3.88 -2.45
CA LEU A 73 19.98 3.58 -2.79
C LEU A 73 20.18 3.36 -4.30
N VAL A 74 19.22 2.71 -4.99
CA VAL A 74 19.23 2.55 -6.45
C VAL A 74 19.05 3.89 -7.17
N CYS A 75 18.19 4.77 -6.66
CA CYS A 75 18.04 6.13 -7.20
C CYS A 75 19.36 6.92 -7.09
N GLN A 76 20.08 6.79 -5.97
CA GLN A 76 21.39 7.42 -5.73
C GLN A 76 22.59 6.74 -6.42
N ASN A 77 22.36 5.74 -7.29
CA ASN A 77 23.41 4.96 -7.97
C ASN A 77 24.35 4.15 -7.02
N ARG A 78 23.95 3.90 -5.76
CA ARG A 78 24.73 3.13 -4.77
C ARG A 78 24.35 1.65 -4.81
N MET A 79 24.73 0.97 -5.88
CA MET A 79 24.26 -0.40 -6.19
C MET A 79 24.73 -1.47 -5.18
N GLU A 80 25.95 -1.37 -4.68
CA GLU A 80 26.52 -2.34 -3.72
C GLU A 80 25.81 -2.28 -2.36
N GLU A 81 25.44 -1.07 -1.93
CA GLU A 81 24.70 -0.88 -0.68
C GLU A 81 23.23 -1.28 -0.84
N ALA A 82 22.64 -0.99 -2.01
CA ALA A 82 21.30 -1.46 -2.33
C ALA A 82 21.21 -2.99 -2.27
N LYS A 83 22.22 -3.70 -2.78
CA LYS A 83 22.29 -5.17 -2.71
C LYS A 83 22.31 -5.67 -1.26
N LYS A 84 23.17 -5.09 -0.41
CA LYS A 84 23.23 -5.42 1.03
C LYS A 84 21.91 -5.15 1.75
N SER A 85 21.25 -4.04 1.42
CA SER A 85 19.92 -3.70 1.96
C SER A 85 18.86 -4.73 1.54
N VAL A 86 18.84 -5.12 0.26
CA VAL A 86 17.91 -6.15 -0.24
C VAL A 86 18.16 -7.50 0.44
N GLU A 87 19.42 -7.93 0.57
CA GLU A 87 19.79 -9.17 1.26
C GLU A 87 19.34 -9.15 2.74
N TYR A 88 19.49 -8.02 3.43
CA TYR A 88 19.03 -7.86 4.81
C TYR A 88 17.50 -7.97 4.96
N TYR A 89 16.71 -7.38 4.05
CA TYR A 89 15.25 -7.38 4.15
C TYR A 89 14.55 -8.60 3.55
N HIS A 90 15.14 -9.24 2.54
CA HIS A 90 14.52 -10.35 1.80
C HIS A 90 15.09 -11.73 2.17
N GLY A 91 16.18 -11.79 2.93
CA GLY A 91 16.85 -13.01 3.36
C GLY A 91 17.82 -13.58 2.30
N GLU A 92 18.70 -14.48 2.74
CA GLU A 92 19.82 -15.04 1.94
C GLU A 92 19.35 -15.88 0.73
N ASP A 93 18.14 -16.43 0.76
CA ASP A 93 17.58 -17.28 -0.31
C ASP A 93 16.94 -16.49 -1.47
N CYS A 94 16.90 -15.15 -1.41
CA CYS A 94 16.32 -14.34 -2.47
C CYS A 94 17.33 -14.07 -3.59
N PHE A 95 16.87 -14.16 -4.85
CA PHE A 95 17.63 -13.72 -6.03
C PHE A 95 17.75 -12.18 -6.02
N ALA A 96 18.65 -11.65 -5.17
CA ALA A 96 18.84 -10.23 -4.90
C ALA A 96 19.08 -9.44 -6.20
N ASN A 97 19.79 -10.05 -7.16
CA ASN A 97 20.04 -9.45 -8.47
C ASN A 97 18.75 -9.20 -9.28
N GLY A 98 17.74 -10.06 -9.19
CA GLY A 98 16.48 -9.86 -9.93
C GLY A 98 15.59 -8.79 -9.32
N VAL A 99 15.56 -8.69 -7.98
CA VAL A 99 14.86 -7.61 -7.27
C VAL A 99 15.54 -6.26 -7.57
N LEU A 100 16.87 -6.23 -7.55
CA LEU A 100 17.65 -5.06 -7.91
C LEU A 100 17.42 -4.64 -9.37
N LEU A 101 17.37 -5.60 -10.30
CA LEU A 101 17.03 -5.34 -11.71
C LEU A 101 15.62 -4.75 -11.88
N ASN A 102 14.65 -5.18 -11.08
CA ASN A 102 13.31 -4.58 -11.11
C ASN A 102 13.35 -3.12 -10.65
N PHE A 103 14.12 -2.79 -9.60
CA PHE A 103 14.29 -1.41 -9.15
C PHE A 103 15.04 -0.54 -10.18
N ILE A 104 16.07 -1.08 -10.84
CA ILE A 104 16.76 -0.38 -11.94
C ILE A 104 15.80 -0.13 -13.10
N ARG A 105 14.95 -1.11 -13.45
CA ARG A 105 13.94 -0.95 -14.48
C ARG A 105 12.92 0.13 -14.11
N GLU A 106 12.46 0.14 -12.86
CA GLU A 106 11.53 1.17 -12.34
C GLU A 106 12.17 2.57 -12.40
N LYS A 107 13.44 2.70 -12.02
CA LYS A 107 14.22 3.92 -12.19
C LYS A 107 14.30 4.35 -13.64
N ASN A 108 14.62 3.45 -14.57
CA ASN A 108 14.76 3.77 -15.99
C ASN A 108 13.42 4.14 -16.66
N LEU A 109 12.30 3.73 -16.09
CA LEU A 109 10.95 4.11 -16.55
C LEU A 109 10.52 5.49 -16.00
N THR A 110 11.21 5.99 -14.99
CA THR A 110 10.89 7.27 -14.35
C THR A 110 11.99 8.26 -14.74
N GLU A 111 11.78 9.00 -15.84
CA GLU A 111 12.81 9.89 -16.44
C GLU A 111 13.27 11.02 -15.50
N GLU A 112 12.45 11.41 -14.51
CA GLU A 112 12.75 12.54 -13.63
C GLU A 112 12.75 12.15 -12.15
N SER A 113 13.91 12.39 -11.52
CA SER A 113 14.13 12.16 -10.08
C SER A 113 13.46 13.21 -9.19
N HIS A 114 13.03 14.33 -9.77
CA HIS A 114 12.40 15.45 -9.08
C HIS A 114 11.26 16.01 -9.92
N ILE A 115 10.03 15.78 -9.49
CA ILE A 115 8.85 16.35 -10.13
C ILE A 115 8.59 17.71 -9.50
N SER A 116 8.59 18.77 -10.29
CA SER A 116 8.26 20.11 -9.80
C SER A 116 6.74 20.29 -9.65
N LEU A 117 6.28 21.10 -8.68
CA LEU A 117 4.83 21.35 -8.51
C LEU A 117 4.18 21.95 -9.77
N ARG A 118 4.95 22.68 -10.56
CA ARG A 118 4.49 23.28 -11.82
C ARG A 118 4.25 22.20 -12.89
N GLU A 119 5.15 21.24 -12.98
CA GLU A 119 5.09 20.11 -13.90
C GLU A 119 3.97 19.13 -13.56
N ILE A 120 3.65 18.95 -12.27
CA ILE A 120 2.46 18.22 -11.82
C ILE A 120 1.18 18.85 -12.39
N TRP A 121 1.14 20.18 -12.49
CA TRP A 121 -0.02 20.91 -12.99
C TRP A 121 -0.10 20.89 -14.53
N GLU A 122 1.05 20.91 -15.20
CA GLU A 122 1.14 20.90 -16.67
C GLU A 122 0.87 19.49 -17.26
N ASN A 123 1.15 18.41 -16.52
CA ASN A 123 0.92 17.03 -16.97
C ASN A 123 -0.50 16.53 -16.63
N ASP A 124 -1.31 16.22 -17.65
CA ASP A 124 -2.69 15.76 -17.49
C ASP A 124 -2.83 14.50 -16.62
N THR A 125 -1.89 13.55 -16.72
CA THR A 125 -1.97 12.30 -15.94
C THR A 125 -1.73 12.57 -14.45
N LEU A 126 -0.74 13.41 -14.13
CA LEU A 126 -0.43 13.79 -12.75
C LEU A 126 -1.53 14.65 -12.16
N ARG A 127 -2.14 15.53 -12.96
CA ARG A 127 -3.26 16.36 -12.55
C ARG A 127 -4.49 15.55 -12.18
N GLU A 128 -4.86 14.53 -12.97
CA GLU A 128 -5.97 13.63 -12.60
C GLU A 128 -5.66 12.86 -11.31
N GLY A 129 -4.42 12.37 -11.16
CA GLY A 129 -3.97 11.74 -9.91
C GLY A 129 -4.08 12.69 -8.71
N LEU A 130 -3.67 13.96 -8.87
CA LEU A 130 -3.75 14.98 -7.84
C LEU A 130 -5.20 15.29 -7.46
N LYS A 131 -6.13 15.33 -8.42
CA LYS A 131 -7.57 15.52 -8.13
C LYS A 131 -8.13 14.39 -7.27
N VAL A 132 -7.79 13.14 -7.59
CA VAL A 132 -8.21 11.97 -6.78
C VAL A 132 -7.62 12.06 -5.37
N LEU A 133 -6.33 12.39 -5.26
CA LEU A 133 -5.67 12.56 -3.96
C LEU A 133 -6.31 13.69 -3.14
N PHE A 134 -6.56 14.84 -3.75
CA PHE A 134 -7.15 15.99 -3.07
C PHE A 134 -8.59 15.70 -2.64
N SER A 135 -9.38 15.03 -3.49
CA SER A 135 -10.71 14.54 -3.14
C SER A 135 -10.65 13.61 -1.92
N TYR A 136 -9.76 12.62 -1.95
CA TYR A 136 -9.57 11.69 -0.84
C TYR A 136 -9.17 12.40 0.46
N LEU A 137 -8.22 13.35 0.39
CA LEU A 137 -7.80 14.14 1.55
C LEU A 137 -8.94 15.02 2.07
N PHE A 138 -9.73 15.63 1.18
CA PHE A 138 -10.88 16.44 1.55
C PHE A 138 -11.92 15.61 2.32
N PHE A 139 -12.26 14.41 1.83
CA PHE A 139 -13.17 13.51 2.55
C PHE A 139 -12.60 13.04 3.88
N MET A 140 -11.28 12.76 3.97
CA MET A 140 -10.65 12.41 5.25
C MET A 140 -10.56 13.58 6.23
N LEU A 141 -10.52 14.84 5.77
CA LEU A 141 -10.55 15.99 6.67
C LEU A 141 -11.94 16.22 7.29
N PHE A 142 -13.00 15.91 6.54
CA PHE A 142 -14.37 15.91 7.05
C PHE A 142 -14.70 14.67 7.89
N ASP A 143 -13.80 13.69 7.95
CA ASP A 143 -13.98 12.53 8.79
C ASP A 143 -13.92 12.92 10.28
N SER A 144 -14.97 12.53 11.02
CA SER A 144 -15.10 12.85 12.44
C SER A 144 -14.10 12.10 13.31
N ALA A 145 -13.34 11.14 12.77
CA ALA A 145 -12.38 10.34 13.52
C ALA A 145 -11.36 11.17 14.31
N ASN A 146 -10.86 12.27 13.73
CA ASN A 146 -9.88 13.14 14.42
C ASN A 146 -10.53 13.94 15.56
N VAL A 147 -11.76 14.42 15.34
CA VAL A 147 -12.52 15.15 16.37
C VAL A 147 -12.89 14.21 17.52
N GLN A 148 -13.33 13.01 17.19
CA GLN A 148 -13.65 11.97 18.17
C GLN A 148 -12.41 11.56 18.97
N ALA A 149 -11.26 11.35 18.33
CA ALA A 149 -10.03 10.97 19.03
C ALA A 149 -9.51 12.01 20.04
N VAL A 150 -9.79 13.30 19.83
CA VAL A 150 -9.35 14.39 20.72
C VAL A 150 -10.42 14.74 21.76
N TYR A 151 -11.68 14.74 21.37
CA TYR A 151 -12.79 15.24 22.20
C TYR A 151 -13.75 14.15 22.68
N SER A 152 -13.46 12.86 22.52
CA SER A 152 -14.32 11.73 22.97
C SER A 152 -14.77 11.90 24.41
N VAL A 153 -13.82 12.13 25.32
CA VAL A 153 -14.09 12.26 26.76
C VAL A 153 -15.03 13.43 27.04
N LEU A 154 -14.77 14.59 26.41
CA LEU A 154 -15.57 15.80 26.61
C LEU A 154 -16.99 15.63 26.06
N LEU A 155 -17.13 15.04 24.87
CA LEU A 155 -18.42 14.78 24.24
C LEU A 155 -19.26 13.84 25.11
N HIS A 156 -18.68 12.74 25.59
CA HIS A 156 -19.42 11.81 26.44
C HIS A 156 -19.75 12.40 27.83
N GLN A 157 -18.85 13.20 28.42
CA GLN A 157 -19.18 13.92 29.66
C GLN A 157 -20.31 14.93 29.45
N SER A 158 -20.31 15.66 28.34
CA SER A 158 -21.38 16.62 28.01
C SER A 158 -22.74 15.94 27.79
N ALA A 159 -22.76 14.68 27.36
CA ALA A 159 -23.95 13.87 27.22
C ALA A 159 -24.48 13.32 28.57
N GLY A 160 -23.78 13.55 29.68
CA GLY A 160 -24.18 13.13 31.02
C GLY A 160 -23.61 11.79 31.49
N TYR A 161 -22.66 11.19 30.76
CA TYR A 161 -22.00 9.96 31.19
C TYR A 161 -20.98 10.23 32.30
N THR A 162 -20.91 9.33 33.27
CA THR A 162 -19.87 9.35 34.29
C THR A 162 -18.51 8.98 33.70
N VAL A 163 -17.41 9.44 34.31
CA VAL A 163 -16.03 9.14 33.86
C VAL A 163 -15.77 7.63 33.70
N GLN A 164 -16.43 6.82 34.55
CA GLN A 164 -16.34 5.36 34.52
C GLN A 164 -17.01 4.77 33.26
N GLU A 165 -18.18 5.27 32.89
CA GLU A 165 -18.94 4.83 31.72
C GLU A 165 -18.25 5.26 30.42
N VAL A 166 -17.72 6.48 30.37
CA VAL A 166 -16.95 6.98 29.23
C VAL A 166 -15.78 6.07 28.90
N ARG A 167 -15.02 5.65 29.92
CA ARG A 167 -13.89 4.72 29.72
C ARG A 167 -14.33 3.38 29.13
N ASN A 168 -15.47 2.85 29.58
CA ASN A 168 -15.98 1.58 29.04
C ASN A 168 -16.43 1.75 27.58
N ILE A 169 -17.01 2.89 27.23
CA ILE A 169 -17.37 3.24 25.86
C ILE A 169 -16.10 3.34 24.98
N GLU A 170 -15.06 4.03 25.44
CA GLU A 170 -13.79 4.15 24.70
C GLU A 170 -13.08 2.81 24.51
N LEU A 171 -13.15 1.92 25.50
CA LEU A 171 -12.60 0.57 25.39
C LEU A 171 -13.37 -0.26 24.35
N LEU A 172 -14.72 -0.15 24.33
CA LEU A 172 -15.55 -0.77 23.31
C LEU A 172 -15.23 -0.23 21.92
N GLU A 173 -15.11 1.08 21.78
CA GLU A 173 -14.72 1.73 20.53
C GLU A 173 -13.36 1.21 20.04
N CYS A 174 -12.35 1.14 20.91
CA CYS A 174 -11.04 0.59 20.56
C CYS A 174 -11.11 -0.88 20.15
N SER A 175 -11.92 -1.70 20.83
CA SER A 175 -12.11 -3.10 20.47
C SER A 175 -12.76 -3.26 19.09
N MET A 176 -13.71 -2.38 18.74
CA MET A 176 -14.34 -2.37 17.42
C MET A 176 -13.36 -1.96 16.32
N TYR A 177 -12.53 -0.94 16.56
CA TYR A 177 -11.46 -0.56 15.63
C TYR A 177 -10.45 -1.69 15.42
N PHE A 178 -10.09 -2.42 16.48
CA PHE A 178 -9.20 -3.56 16.38
C PHE A 178 -9.80 -4.69 15.53
N ILE A 179 -11.09 -5.02 15.74
CA ILE A 179 -11.83 -6.00 14.94
C ILE A 179 -11.87 -5.56 13.47
N GLN A 180 -12.13 -4.28 13.20
CA GLN A 180 -12.12 -3.73 11.85
C GLN A 180 -10.74 -3.85 11.19
N ALA A 181 -9.65 -3.56 11.91
CA ALA A 181 -8.29 -3.71 11.42
C ALA A 181 -7.94 -5.18 11.08
N LEU A 182 -8.39 -6.13 11.90
CA LEU A 182 -8.25 -7.57 11.61
C LEU A 182 -9.03 -7.99 10.36
N ASN A 183 -10.27 -7.53 10.22
CA ASN A 183 -11.11 -7.82 9.06
C ASN A 183 -10.50 -7.27 7.77
N ILE A 184 -9.99 -6.04 7.78
CA ILE A 184 -9.29 -5.46 6.62
C ILE A 184 -8.06 -6.30 6.26
N ASN A 185 -7.29 -6.77 7.25
CA ASN A 185 -6.14 -7.63 7.01
C ASN A 185 -6.54 -8.96 6.34
N LEU A 186 -7.61 -9.59 6.84
CA LEU A 186 -8.17 -10.81 6.24
C LEU A 186 -8.62 -10.58 4.79
N ILE A 187 -9.38 -9.51 4.54
CA ILE A 187 -9.87 -9.15 3.21
C ILE A 187 -8.71 -8.87 2.27
N MET A 188 -7.69 -8.12 2.71
CA MET A 188 -6.50 -7.84 1.90
C MET A 188 -5.77 -9.14 1.56
N THR A 189 -5.55 -10.02 2.53
CA THR A 189 -4.87 -11.30 2.30
C THR A 189 -5.64 -12.20 1.33
N MET A 190 -6.98 -12.25 1.46
CA MET A 190 -7.85 -13.00 0.53
C MET A 190 -7.87 -12.38 -0.86
N THR A 191 -7.96 -11.06 -0.97
CA THR A 191 -8.00 -10.34 -2.26
C THR A 191 -6.65 -10.45 -2.98
N PHE A 192 -5.53 -10.35 -2.26
CA PHE A 192 -4.20 -10.59 -2.83
C PHE A 192 -4.02 -12.04 -3.31
N SER A 193 -4.53 -13.01 -2.56
CA SER A 193 -4.50 -14.43 -2.96
C SER A 193 -5.35 -14.67 -4.21
N PHE A 194 -6.57 -14.11 -4.24
CA PHE A 194 -7.48 -14.22 -5.37
C PHE A 194 -6.95 -13.51 -6.63
N ILE A 195 -6.39 -12.31 -6.50
CA ILE A 195 -5.77 -11.57 -7.60
C ILE A 195 -4.51 -12.30 -8.08
N GLY A 196 -3.68 -12.81 -7.17
CA GLY A 196 -2.47 -13.57 -7.51
C GLY A 196 -2.77 -14.87 -8.25
N GLU A 197 -3.85 -15.56 -7.88
CA GLU A 197 -4.31 -16.78 -8.54
C GLU A 197 -5.01 -16.50 -9.89
N SER A 198 -5.79 -15.42 -9.97
CA SER A 198 -6.57 -15.07 -11.17
C SER A 198 -5.78 -14.31 -12.24
N THR A 199 -4.69 -13.61 -11.90
CA THR A 199 -3.84 -12.90 -12.89
C THR A 199 -3.19 -13.81 -13.95
N PRO A 200 -2.61 -14.98 -13.63
CA PRO A 200 -2.12 -15.91 -14.66
C PRO A 200 -3.26 -16.49 -15.51
N LEU A 201 -4.41 -16.79 -14.90
CA LEU A 201 -5.61 -17.27 -15.58
C LEU A 201 -6.18 -16.23 -16.56
N MET A 202 -6.23 -14.95 -16.15
CA MET A 202 -6.65 -13.84 -17.00
C MET A 202 -5.70 -13.61 -18.17
N LYS A 203 -4.37 -13.65 -17.93
CA LYS A 203 -3.36 -13.57 -19.00
C LYS A 203 -3.46 -14.74 -19.99
N SER A 204 -3.67 -15.95 -19.50
CA SER A 204 -3.84 -17.14 -20.34
C SER A 204 -5.13 -17.08 -21.19
N ARG A 205 -6.24 -16.61 -20.60
CA ARG A 205 -7.49 -16.34 -21.33
C ARG A 205 -7.34 -15.25 -22.39
N ALA A 206 -6.62 -14.17 -22.08
CA ALA A 206 -6.33 -13.11 -23.06
C ALA A 206 -5.45 -13.61 -24.21
N GLY A 207 -4.45 -14.45 -23.92
CA GLY A 207 -3.59 -15.08 -24.91
C GLY A 207 -4.35 -16.04 -25.83
N THR A 208 -5.22 -16.89 -25.28
CA THR A 208 -6.05 -17.83 -26.05
C THR A 208 -7.10 -17.13 -26.91
N LEU A 209 -7.70 -16.03 -26.44
CA LEU A 209 -8.59 -15.18 -27.24
C LEU A 209 -7.86 -14.53 -28.42
N THR A 210 -6.65 -14.01 -28.19
CA THR A 210 -5.82 -13.42 -29.26
C THR A 210 -5.40 -14.48 -30.29
N MET A 211 -5.01 -15.67 -29.83
CA MET A 211 -4.64 -16.78 -30.71
C MET A 211 -5.83 -17.31 -31.52
N LYS A 212 -7.03 -17.40 -30.90
CA LYS A 212 -8.28 -17.77 -31.58
C LYS A 212 -8.68 -16.71 -32.61
N ARG A 213 -8.55 -15.42 -32.29
CA ARG A 213 -8.81 -14.31 -33.22
C ARG A 213 -7.87 -14.37 -34.43
N ASN A 214 -6.57 -14.58 -34.22
CA ASN A 214 -5.59 -14.71 -35.30
C ASN A 214 -5.83 -15.96 -36.16
N SER A 215 -6.23 -17.08 -35.56
CA SER A 215 -6.60 -18.29 -36.29
C SER A 215 -7.82 -18.08 -37.20
N ILE A 216 -8.86 -17.40 -36.70
CA ILE A 216 -10.07 -17.07 -37.49
C ILE A 216 -9.72 -16.12 -38.65
N LEU A 217 -8.88 -15.12 -38.40
CA LEU A 217 -8.43 -14.18 -39.45
C LEU A 217 -7.59 -14.88 -40.52
N ASN A 218 -6.71 -15.80 -40.14
CA ASN A 218 -5.89 -16.57 -41.08
C ASN A 218 -6.69 -17.61 -41.88
N THR A 219 -7.69 -18.27 -41.27
CA THR A 219 -8.61 -19.19 -41.98
C THR A 219 -9.54 -18.46 -42.94
N SER A 220 -9.93 -17.22 -42.62
CA SER A 220 -10.70 -16.37 -43.53
C SER A 220 -9.86 -15.96 -44.75
N ARG A 221 -8.60 -15.60 -44.52
CA ARG A 221 -7.65 -15.16 -45.56
C ARG A 221 -7.19 -16.30 -46.48
N SER A 222 -7.04 -17.51 -45.96
CA SER A 222 -6.73 -18.69 -46.78
C SER A 222 -7.92 -19.12 -47.64
N ARG A 223 -9.16 -18.98 -47.14
CA ARG A 223 -10.39 -19.22 -47.91
C ARG A 223 -10.55 -18.23 -49.05
N THR A 224 -10.36 -16.93 -48.83
CA THR A 224 -10.44 -15.94 -49.93
C THR A 224 -9.37 -16.17 -51.00
N SER A 225 -8.13 -16.52 -50.60
CA SER A 225 -7.07 -16.89 -51.56
C SER A 225 -7.41 -18.14 -52.39
N THR A 226 -8.14 -19.12 -51.82
CA THR A 226 -8.55 -20.32 -52.58
C THR A 226 -9.71 -20.05 -53.53
N TYR A 227 -10.60 -19.11 -53.20
CA TYR A 227 -11.66 -18.69 -54.12
C TYR A 227 -11.09 -17.92 -55.32
N ASP A 228 -10.22 -16.92 -55.09
CA ASP A 228 -9.64 -16.13 -56.19
C ASP A 228 -8.83 -16.99 -57.17
N GLN A 229 -8.07 -17.97 -56.67
CA GLN A 229 -7.26 -18.85 -57.51
C GLN A 229 -8.10 -19.81 -58.37
N LYS A 230 -9.32 -20.15 -57.94
CA LYS A 230 -10.25 -21.00 -58.70
C LYS A 230 -10.95 -20.25 -59.84
N TYR A 231 -11.12 -18.93 -59.73
CA TYR A 231 -11.72 -18.09 -60.77
C TYR A 231 -10.70 -17.55 -61.79
N ILE A 232 -9.41 -17.47 -61.43
CA ILE A 232 -8.36 -17.03 -62.36
C ILE A 232 -7.94 -18.15 -63.32
N LEU A 233 -8.03 -19.42 -62.92
CA LEU A 233 -7.65 -20.58 -63.74
C LEU A 233 -8.63 -20.91 -64.89
N ASN A 234 -9.78 -20.24 -64.98
CA ASN A 234 -10.81 -20.56 -65.98
C ASN A 234 -11.00 -19.47 -67.06
N LYS A 235 -10.04 -18.54 -67.20
CA LYS A 235 -10.16 -17.41 -68.14
C LYS A 235 -9.11 -17.36 -69.26
N ASN A 236 -8.36 -18.43 -69.49
CA ASN A 236 -7.52 -18.56 -70.67
C ASN A 236 -7.58 -20.01 -71.15
N ILE A 237 -8.15 -20.24 -72.34
CA ILE A 237 -7.86 -21.28 -73.35
C ILE A 237 -9.07 -21.31 -74.30
N TYR A 238 -8.84 -20.72 -75.47
CA TYR A 238 -9.57 -20.72 -76.77
C TYR A 238 -11.05 -20.34 -76.83
#